data_AF-A0A2T5G6Y9-F1
#
_entry.id   AF-A0A2T5G6Y9-F1
#
_cell.length_a   1.000
_cell.length_b   1.000
_cell.length_c   1.000
_cell.angle_alpha   90.00
_cell.angle_beta   90.00
_cell.angle_gamma   90.00
#
_symmetry.space_group_name_H-M   'P 1'
#
loop_
_entity.id
_entity.type
_entity.pdbx_description
1 polymer ?
#
loop_
_entity_poly.entity_id
_entity_poly.type
_entity_poly.pdbx_seq_one_letter_code
_entity_poly.pdbx_strand_id
1 'polypeptide(L)'
;MNPRTIAFVATYTAVAVASVYLARLLPGLPVAGVHVPISFMPFLAAFAGVFLGARNGALAMGLYLLLGLLGFPVFAGGSGGFAYVLAPTFGYILGYVLAALTSGWIYEALGQTGDRSGRGGTRGTSRDRAASFAYFLALEAALLPLYGTGIVYMWGILNFVTGKPASLWAIAAGMGVFFVKDVLQNAVLGLAFLPLRDAYRRAAFSPTQEIWTTDDRRDGEKA
;
A
#
# COMPACT_ATOMS: atom_id res chain seq x y z
N MET A 1 1.93 -21.16 4.50
CA MET A 1 2.51 -19.91 3.97
C MET A 1 4.02 -19.99 4.17
N ASN A 2 4.85 -19.58 3.20
CA ASN A 2 6.31 -19.66 3.32
C ASN A 2 6.81 -18.68 4.39
N PRO A 3 7.78 -19.04 5.26
CA PRO A 3 8.39 -18.14 6.25
C PRO A 3 8.83 -16.77 5.68
N ARG A 4 9.37 -16.75 4.45
CA ARG A 4 9.78 -15.50 3.78
C ARG A 4 8.59 -14.56 3.51
N THR A 5 7.45 -15.11 3.09
CA THR A 5 6.23 -14.33 2.84
C THR A 5 5.70 -13.72 4.14
N ILE A 6 5.74 -14.48 5.24
CA ILE A 6 5.36 -13.99 6.57
C ILE A 6 6.25 -12.80 6.95
N ALA A 7 7.57 -12.91 6.78
CA ALA A 7 8.50 -11.83 7.07
C ALA A 7 8.24 -10.57 6.25
N PHE A 8 7.95 -10.69 4.95
CA PHE A 8 7.62 -9.55 4.10
C PHE A 8 6.32 -8.86 4.50
N VAL A 9 5.26 -9.64 4.79
CA VAL A 9 3.98 -9.11 5.27
C VAL A 9 4.18 -8.34 6.58
N ALA A 10 4.88 -8.93 7.55
CA ALA A 10 5.16 -8.31 8.83
C ALA A 10 5.99 -7.02 8.69
N THR A 11 7.03 -7.04 7.88
CA THR A 11 7.89 -5.87 7.62
C THR A 11 7.10 -4.75 6.96
N TYR A 12 6.25 -5.08 5.99
CA TYR A 12 5.40 -4.10 5.33
C TYR A 12 4.41 -3.46 6.31
N THR A 13 3.76 -4.28 7.14
CA THR A 13 2.87 -3.78 8.20
C THR A 13 3.62 -2.87 9.16
N ALA A 14 4.86 -3.19 9.54
CA ALA A 14 5.68 -2.32 10.39
C ALA A 14 5.97 -0.95 9.75
N VAL A 15 6.29 -0.92 8.44
CA VAL A 15 6.45 0.34 7.68
C VAL A 15 5.15 1.14 7.65
N ALA A 16 4.02 0.47 7.43
CA ALA A 16 2.71 1.10 7.47
C ALA A 16 2.46 1.75 8.84
N VAL A 17 2.64 1.00 9.93
CA VAL A 17 2.52 1.54 11.30
C VAL A 17 3.42 2.76 11.49
N ALA A 18 4.71 2.67 11.17
CA ALA A 18 5.65 3.77 11.33
C ALA A 18 5.22 5.04 10.58
N SER A 19 4.67 4.91 9.37
CA SER A 19 4.24 6.07 8.59
C SER A 19 3.03 6.82 9.18
N VAL A 20 2.21 6.18 10.02
CA VAL A 20 1.13 6.88 10.75
C VAL A 20 1.71 7.85 11.78
N TYR A 21 2.88 7.54 12.35
CA TYR A 21 3.57 8.44 13.28
C TYR A 21 4.11 9.67 12.55
N LEU A 22 4.57 9.52 11.31
CA LEU A 22 4.97 10.65 10.46
C LEU A 22 3.79 11.57 10.13
N ALA A 23 2.60 11.00 9.91
CA ALA A 23 1.39 11.78 9.65
C ALA A 23 0.98 12.70 10.81
N ARG A 24 1.44 12.43 12.05
CA ARG A 24 1.18 13.33 13.20
C ARG A 24 1.91 14.66 13.11
N LEU A 25 2.94 14.76 12.28
CA LEU A 25 3.69 15.99 12.07
C LEU A 25 2.94 16.98 11.15
N LEU A 26 1.88 16.52 10.47
CA LEU A 26 1.09 17.32 9.55
C LEU A 26 -0.24 17.73 10.19
N PRO A 27 -0.71 18.98 9.96
CA PRO A 27 -2.03 19.40 10.43
C PRO A 27 -3.12 18.60 9.71
N GLY A 28 -4.09 18.10 10.47
CA GLY A 28 -5.30 17.51 9.91
C GLY A 28 -6.24 18.58 9.36
N LEU A 29 -6.99 18.25 8.31
CA LEU A 29 -8.00 19.16 7.75
C LEU A 29 -9.39 18.82 8.29
N PRO A 30 -10.23 19.83 8.57
CA PRO A 30 -11.59 19.60 9.01
C PRO A 30 -12.46 19.16 7.82
N VAL A 31 -13.19 18.06 7.99
CA VAL A 31 -14.19 17.56 7.06
C VAL A 31 -15.45 17.24 7.83
N ALA A 32 -16.55 17.96 7.55
CA ALA A 32 -17.84 17.81 8.22
C ALA A 32 -17.74 17.77 9.77
N GLY A 33 -16.85 18.60 10.34
CA GLY A 33 -16.63 18.68 11.80
C GLY A 33 -15.75 17.56 12.38
N VAL A 34 -15.13 16.72 11.55
CA VAL A 34 -14.14 15.71 11.93
C VAL A 34 -12.76 16.14 11.43
N HIS A 35 -11.73 16.03 12.27
CA HIS A 35 -10.35 16.29 11.86
C HIS A 35 -9.77 15.03 11.20
N VAL A 36 -9.46 15.13 9.91
CA VAL A 36 -8.86 14.02 9.15
C VAL A 36 -7.38 14.32 8.91
N PRO A 37 -6.46 13.45 9.36
CA PRO A 37 -5.04 13.70 9.20
C PRO A 37 -4.60 13.50 7.74
N ILE A 38 -3.73 14.38 7.27
CA ILE A 38 -3.01 14.16 6.02
C ILE A 38 -1.95 13.08 6.28
N SER A 39 -1.99 11.99 5.52
CA SER A 39 -1.09 10.85 5.74
C SER A 39 -0.63 10.19 4.43
N PHE A 40 0.40 9.34 4.54
CA PHE A 40 0.88 8.48 3.46
C PHE A 40 0.14 7.14 3.37
N MET A 41 -0.81 6.88 4.28
CA MET A 41 -1.54 5.62 4.38
C MET A 41 -2.24 5.21 3.08
N PRO A 42 -2.97 6.08 2.35
CA PRO A 42 -3.67 5.67 1.14
C PRO A 42 -2.73 5.09 0.07
N PHE A 43 -1.55 5.71 -0.11
CA PHE A 43 -0.53 5.19 -1.01
C PHE A 43 0.04 3.87 -0.52
N LEU A 44 0.41 3.76 0.77
CA LEU A 44 0.96 2.51 1.30
C LEU A 44 -0.07 1.37 1.22
N ALA A 45 -1.35 1.64 1.46
CA ALA A 45 -2.39 0.65 1.28
C ALA A 45 -2.46 0.14 -0.17
N ALA A 46 -2.52 1.04 -1.15
CA ALA A 46 -2.52 0.67 -2.56
C ALA A 46 -1.19 0.00 -2.97
N PHE A 47 -0.05 0.48 -2.47
CA PHE A 47 1.26 -0.07 -2.80
C PHE A 47 1.45 -1.48 -2.22
N ALA A 48 0.83 -1.82 -1.08
CA ALA A 48 0.90 -3.15 -0.48
C ALA A 48 0.47 -4.24 -1.46
N GLY A 49 -0.62 -4.01 -2.19
CA GLY A 49 -1.14 -4.93 -3.20
C GLY A 49 -0.19 -5.14 -4.35
N VAL A 50 0.39 -4.06 -4.85
CA VAL A 50 1.31 -4.12 -6.00
C VAL A 50 2.67 -4.70 -5.61
N PHE A 51 3.12 -4.46 -4.36
CA PHE A 51 4.41 -4.90 -3.86
C PHE A 51 4.40 -6.38 -3.40
N LEU A 52 3.34 -6.82 -2.71
CA LEU A 52 3.25 -8.17 -2.15
C LEU A 52 2.32 -9.12 -2.94
N GLY A 53 1.58 -8.59 -3.91
CA GLY A 53 0.46 -9.27 -4.57
C GLY A 53 -0.87 -9.03 -3.83
N ALA A 54 -1.99 -9.28 -4.51
CA ALA A 54 -3.34 -8.97 -4.02
C ALA A 54 -3.60 -9.58 -2.64
N ARG A 55 -3.36 -10.89 -2.52
CA ARG A 55 -3.62 -11.63 -1.28
C ARG A 55 -2.71 -11.19 -0.13
N ASN A 56 -1.41 -11.06 -0.36
CA ASN A 56 -0.46 -10.75 0.72
C ASN A 56 -0.50 -9.27 1.11
N GLY A 57 -0.76 -8.36 0.16
CA GLY A 57 -0.98 -6.95 0.46
C GLY A 57 -2.22 -6.75 1.34
N ALA A 58 -3.31 -7.46 1.02
CA ALA A 58 -4.51 -7.49 1.85
C ALA A 58 -4.25 -8.06 3.24
N LEU A 59 -3.44 -9.12 3.36
CA LEU A 59 -3.02 -9.65 4.65
C LEU A 59 -2.19 -8.64 5.44
N ALA A 60 -1.32 -7.85 4.80
CA ALA A 60 -0.53 -6.82 5.47
C ALA A 60 -1.40 -5.68 6.02
N MET A 61 -2.37 -5.20 5.23
CA MET A 61 -3.32 -4.17 5.68
C MET A 61 -4.34 -4.73 6.67
N GLY A 62 -4.71 -6.00 6.53
CA GLY A 62 -5.54 -6.72 7.49
C GLY A 62 -4.83 -6.87 8.84
N LEU A 63 -3.53 -7.18 8.84
CA LEU A 63 -2.73 -7.23 10.05
C LEU A 63 -2.63 -5.84 10.71
N TYR A 64 -2.44 -4.77 9.92
CA TYR A 64 -2.50 -3.39 10.44
C TYR A 64 -3.84 -3.09 11.11
N LEU A 65 -4.96 -3.45 10.47
CA LEU A 65 -6.30 -3.31 11.03
C LEU A 65 -6.45 -4.11 12.34
N LEU A 66 -6.04 -5.38 12.36
CA LEU A 66 -6.15 -6.24 13.53
C LEU A 66 -5.31 -5.71 14.70
N LEU A 67 -4.07 -5.28 14.45
CA LEU A 67 -3.23 -4.68 15.50
C LEU A 67 -3.91 -3.47 16.14
N GLY A 68 -4.48 -2.58 15.32
CA GLY A 68 -5.20 -1.43 15.87
C GLY A 68 -6.44 -1.83 16.65
N LEU A 69 -7.24 -2.79 16.16
CA LEU A 69 -8.41 -3.28 16.91
C LEU A 69 -8.04 -3.97 18.23
N LEU A 70 -6.88 -4.63 18.30
CA LEU A 70 -6.35 -5.24 19.52
C LEU A 70 -5.85 -4.23 20.56
N GLY A 71 -5.83 -2.92 20.24
CA GLY A 71 -5.46 -1.87 21.19
C GLY A 71 -4.11 -1.22 20.91
N PHE A 72 -3.35 -1.67 19.92
CA PHE A 72 -2.08 -1.01 19.60
C PHE A 72 -2.34 0.39 19.00
N PRO A 73 -1.54 1.41 19.35
CA PRO A 73 -1.74 2.80 18.95
C PRO A 73 -1.29 3.06 17.49
N VAL A 74 -1.80 2.27 16.55
CA VAL A 74 -1.39 2.28 15.15
C VAL A 74 -2.33 3.08 14.26
N PHE A 75 -3.51 3.46 14.75
CA PHE A 75 -4.45 4.28 14.00
C PHE A 75 -4.14 5.77 14.12
N ALA A 76 -4.86 6.57 13.33
CA ALA A 76 -4.74 8.03 13.30
C ALA A 76 -4.75 8.63 14.72
N GLY A 77 -3.89 9.62 14.96
CA GLY A 77 -3.78 10.28 16.26
C GLY A 77 -3.13 9.41 17.36
N GLY A 78 -2.67 8.19 17.06
CA GLY A 78 -2.10 7.30 18.10
C GLY A 78 -3.14 6.59 18.90
N SER A 79 -4.30 6.43 18.30
CA SER A 79 -5.41 5.67 18.84
C SER A 79 -5.31 4.20 18.43
N GLY A 80 -6.09 3.39 19.14
CA GLY A 80 -6.28 1.97 18.93
C GLY A 80 -7.47 1.49 19.77
N GLY A 81 -7.74 0.20 19.70
CA GLY A 81 -8.80 -0.48 20.43
C GLY A 81 -10.08 -0.65 19.62
N PHE A 82 -10.89 -1.61 20.04
CA PHE A 82 -12.13 -1.95 19.37
C PHE A 82 -13.14 -0.79 19.30
N ALA A 83 -13.14 0.10 20.31
CA ALA A 83 -13.98 1.29 20.31
C ALA A 83 -13.72 2.23 19.11
N TYR A 84 -12.54 2.16 18.49
CA TYR A 84 -12.21 2.94 17.30
C TYR A 84 -13.07 2.57 16.08
N VAL A 85 -13.78 1.44 16.09
CA VAL A 85 -14.80 1.13 15.08
C VAL A 85 -15.86 2.24 15.01
N LEU A 86 -16.19 2.88 16.13
CA LEU A 86 -17.14 3.99 16.17
C LEU A 86 -16.55 5.33 15.70
N ALA A 87 -15.27 5.37 15.34
CA ALA A 87 -14.65 6.58 14.80
C ALA A 87 -15.11 6.82 13.34
N PRO A 88 -15.45 8.06 12.95
CA PRO A 88 -15.89 8.36 11.58
C PRO A 88 -14.86 7.99 10.50
N THR A 89 -13.56 7.99 10.84
CA THR A 89 -12.46 7.68 9.91
C THR A 89 -12.13 6.18 9.82
N PHE A 90 -12.76 5.32 10.63
CA PHE A 90 -12.45 3.88 10.63
C PHE A 90 -12.70 3.21 9.27
N GLY A 91 -13.71 3.66 8.52
CA GLY A 91 -14.01 3.13 7.19
C GLY A 91 -12.85 3.20 6.20
N TYR A 92 -11.95 4.19 6.34
CA TYR A 92 -10.75 4.27 5.50
C TYR A 92 -9.77 3.14 5.78
N ILE A 93 -9.76 2.60 7.00
CA ILE A 93 -8.91 1.46 7.38
C ILE A 93 -9.41 0.17 6.72
N LEU A 94 -10.73 -0.01 6.65
CA LEU A 94 -11.33 -1.08 5.84
C LEU A 94 -11.00 -0.87 4.36
N GLY A 95 -11.09 0.38 3.90
CA GLY A 95 -10.69 0.80 2.57
C GLY A 95 -9.23 0.49 2.24
N TYR A 96 -8.31 0.49 3.21
CA TYR A 96 -6.91 0.12 2.98
C TYR A 96 -6.75 -1.35 2.59
N VAL A 97 -7.52 -2.24 3.20
CA VAL A 97 -7.52 -3.67 2.85
C VAL A 97 -8.04 -3.85 1.43
N LEU A 98 -9.13 -3.17 1.08
CA LEU A 98 -9.70 -3.24 -0.26
C LEU A 98 -8.78 -2.60 -1.31
N ALA A 99 -8.14 -1.48 -0.99
CA ALA A 99 -7.16 -0.84 -1.87
C ALA A 99 -6.02 -1.80 -2.22
N ALA A 100 -5.46 -2.50 -1.23
CA ALA A 100 -4.42 -3.49 -1.44
C ALA A 100 -4.91 -4.69 -2.28
N LEU A 101 -6.14 -5.15 -2.07
CA LEU A 101 -6.73 -6.20 -2.91
C LEU A 101 -6.87 -5.74 -4.36
N THR A 102 -7.45 -4.57 -4.57
CA THR A 102 -7.75 -4.01 -5.90
C THR A 102 -6.47 -3.71 -6.69
N SER A 103 -5.52 -3.01 -6.09
CA SER A 103 -4.26 -2.68 -6.78
C SER A 103 -3.46 -3.93 -7.12
N GLY A 104 -3.35 -4.88 -6.19
CA GLY A 104 -2.66 -6.14 -6.42
C GLY A 104 -3.34 -6.98 -7.49
N TRP A 105 -4.67 -7.05 -7.48
CA TRP A 105 -5.43 -7.81 -8.47
C TRP A 105 -5.29 -7.22 -9.87
N ILE A 106 -5.41 -5.89 -10.01
CA ILE A 106 -5.21 -5.19 -11.28
C ILE A 106 -3.77 -5.40 -11.77
N TYR A 107 -2.79 -5.24 -10.89
CA TYR A 107 -1.39 -5.43 -11.23
C TYR A 107 -1.10 -6.88 -11.67
N GLU A 108 -1.65 -7.87 -10.99
CA GLU A 108 -1.55 -9.28 -11.38
C GLU A 108 -2.29 -9.55 -12.69
N ALA A 109 -3.46 -8.97 -12.92
CA ALA A 109 -4.23 -9.15 -14.15
C ALA A 109 -3.51 -8.54 -15.36
N LEU A 110 -2.91 -7.36 -15.20
CA LEU A 110 -2.18 -6.65 -16.26
C LEU A 110 -0.73 -7.14 -16.42
N GLY A 111 -0.14 -7.70 -15.38
CA GLY A 111 1.26 -8.15 -15.31
C GLY A 111 1.49 -9.64 -15.59
N GLN A 112 0.44 -10.45 -15.76
CA GLN A 112 0.54 -11.91 -15.95
C GLN A 112 0.91 -12.38 -17.36
N THR A 113 2.13 -12.06 -17.80
CA THR A 113 2.83 -12.89 -18.82
C THR A 113 4.36 -12.82 -18.72
N GLY A 114 4.95 -12.65 -17.54
CA GLY A 114 6.37 -12.28 -17.45
C GLY A 114 7.34 -13.20 -16.71
N ASP A 115 6.91 -13.90 -15.64
CA ASP A 115 7.90 -14.49 -14.72
C ASP A 115 7.45 -15.81 -14.08
N ARG A 116 7.17 -16.80 -14.92
CA ARG A 116 7.22 -18.23 -14.54
C ARG A 116 8.45 -18.95 -15.09
N SER A 117 9.40 -18.27 -15.73
CA SER A 117 10.59 -18.94 -16.25
C SER A 117 11.79 -18.02 -16.22
N GLY A 118 12.75 -18.38 -15.37
CA GLY A 118 14.06 -17.78 -15.25
C GLY A 118 14.84 -17.88 -16.56
N ARG A 119 14.64 -16.91 -17.44
CA ARG A 119 15.53 -16.68 -18.57
C ARG A 119 15.75 -15.18 -18.72
N GLY A 120 16.90 -14.74 -18.22
CA GLY A 120 17.50 -13.45 -18.52
C GLY A 120 17.59 -13.32 -20.04
N GLY A 121 16.75 -12.45 -20.57
CA GLY A 121 16.77 -12.02 -21.95
C GLY A 121 16.46 -10.54 -21.94
N THR A 122 17.28 -9.77 -22.63
CA THR A 122 17.22 -8.32 -22.81
C THR A 122 15.82 -7.92 -23.31
N ARG A 123 14.90 -7.61 -22.38
CA ARG A 123 13.49 -7.35 -22.67
C ARG A 123 13.31 -5.86 -22.95
N GLY A 124 12.73 -5.54 -24.11
CA GLY A 124 12.68 -4.19 -24.69
C GLY A 124 11.88 -3.15 -23.90
N THR A 125 12.29 -1.90 -24.06
CA THR A 125 11.79 -0.67 -23.41
C THR A 125 10.28 -0.43 -23.50
N SER A 126 9.60 -0.95 -24.52
CA SER A 126 8.14 -0.81 -24.70
C SER A 126 7.32 -1.64 -23.70
N ARG A 127 7.81 -2.83 -23.29
CA ARG A 127 7.14 -3.68 -22.30
C ARG A 127 7.29 -3.14 -20.88
N ASP A 128 8.43 -2.54 -20.59
CA ASP A 128 8.69 -1.90 -19.32
C ASP A 128 7.80 -0.67 -19.10
N ARG A 129 7.49 0.10 -20.16
CA ARG A 129 6.55 1.24 -20.13
C ARG A 129 5.10 0.81 -19.88
N ALA A 130 4.66 -0.29 -20.51
CA ALA A 130 3.33 -0.84 -20.29
C ALA A 130 3.16 -1.33 -18.84
N ALA A 131 4.19 -1.97 -18.28
CA ALA A 131 4.22 -2.36 -16.88
C ALA A 131 4.08 -1.14 -15.96
N SER A 132 4.83 -0.07 -16.18
CA SER A 132 4.71 1.19 -15.38
C SER A 132 3.32 1.78 -15.42
N PHE A 133 2.72 1.79 -16.60
CA PHE A 133 1.39 2.32 -16.76
C PHE A 133 0.36 1.46 -16.02
N ALA A 134 0.53 0.13 -16.03
CA ALA A 134 -0.25 -0.78 -15.20
C ALA A 134 -0.04 -0.54 -13.70
N TYR A 135 1.19 -0.27 -13.23
CA TYR A 135 1.47 0.14 -11.85
C TYR A 135 0.68 1.41 -11.48
N PHE A 136 0.79 2.45 -12.31
CA PHE A 136 0.08 3.71 -12.10
C PHE A 136 -1.43 3.51 -12.05
N LEU A 137 -2.01 2.85 -13.04
CA LEU A 137 -3.45 2.56 -13.08
C LEU A 137 -3.92 1.74 -11.87
N ALA A 138 -3.14 0.77 -11.43
CA ALA A 138 -3.47 -0.05 -10.26
C ALA A 138 -3.54 0.79 -8.97
N LEU A 139 -2.61 1.75 -8.80
CA LEU A 139 -2.61 2.65 -7.65
C LEU A 139 -3.81 3.60 -7.68
N GLU A 140 -4.12 4.19 -8.85
CA GLU A 140 -5.26 5.09 -8.98
C GLU A 140 -6.60 4.38 -8.81
N ALA A 141 -6.76 3.20 -9.41
CA ALA A 141 -7.99 2.41 -9.29
C ALA A 141 -8.26 1.98 -7.83
N ALA A 142 -7.21 1.78 -7.03
CA ALA A 142 -7.35 1.42 -5.62
C ALA A 142 -7.87 2.57 -4.73
N LEU A 143 -7.84 3.84 -5.21
CA LEU A 143 -8.46 4.95 -4.49
C LEU A 143 -10.00 4.83 -4.46
N LEU A 144 -10.61 4.21 -5.47
CA LEU A 144 -12.07 4.06 -5.54
C LEU A 144 -12.67 3.27 -4.36
N PRO A 145 -12.26 2.01 -4.09
CA PRO A 145 -12.78 1.28 -2.94
C PRO A 145 -12.36 1.93 -1.61
N LEU A 146 -11.20 2.57 -1.56
CA LEU A 146 -10.71 3.27 -0.37
C LEU A 146 -11.61 4.44 0.01
N TYR A 147 -11.83 5.39 -0.91
CA TYR A 147 -12.67 6.55 -0.67
C TYR A 147 -14.15 6.18 -0.61
N GLY A 148 -14.59 5.20 -1.42
CA GLY A 148 -15.95 4.71 -1.39
C GLY A 148 -16.33 4.17 -0.01
N THR A 149 -15.51 3.26 0.54
CA THR A 149 -15.76 2.74 1.89
C THR A 149 -15.58 3.80 2.97
N GLY A 150 -14.53 4.62 2.90
CA GLY A 150 -14.26 5.69 3.86
C GLY A 150 -15.40 6.71 3.96
N ILE A 151 -15.86 7.24 2.83
CA ILE A 151 -16.93 8.26 2.77
C ILE A 151 -18.27 7.67 3.23
N VAL A 152 -18.64 6.48 2.75
CA VAL A 152 -19.91 5.84 3.13
C VAL A 152 -19.92 5.51 4.63
N TYR A 153 -18.82 5.03 5.17
CA TYR A 153 -18.70 4.74 6.60
C TYR A 153 -18.78 6.00 7.46
N MET A 154 -18.01 7.03 7.09
CA MET A 154 -18.00 8.32 7.79
C MET A 154 -19.40 8.92 7.81
N TRP A 155 -20.10 8.89 6.67
CA TRP A 155 -21.49 9.33 6.58
C TRP A 155 -22.40 8.56 7.54
N GLY A 156 -22.28 7.24 7.59
CA GLY A 156 -23.08 6.41 8.50
C GLY A 156 -22.84 6.74 9.97
N ILE A 157 -21.57 6.83 10.39
CA ILE A 157 -21.22 7.16 11.79
C ILE A 157 -21.70 8.56 12.17
N LEU A 158 -21.55 9.55 11.29
CA LEU A 158 -21.96 10.93 11.59
C LEU A 158 -23.48 11.06 11.77
N ASN A 159 -24.26 10.44 10.88
CA ASN A 159 -25.71 10.57 10.89
C ASN A 159 -26.39 9.64 11.91
N PHE A 160 -25.91 8.41 12.09
CA PHE A 160 -26.61 7.41 12.91
C PHE A 160 -26.01 7.19 14.30
N VAL A 161 -24.75 7.58 14.53
CA VAL A 161 -24.06 7.33 15.82
C VAL A 161 -23.73 8.64 16.54
N THR A 162 -23.18 9.62 15.82
CA THR A 162 -22.66 10.85 16.44
C THR A 162 -23.72 11.95 16.59
N GLY A 163 -24.84 11.84 15.88
CA GLY A 163 -25.90 12.87 15.87
C GLY A 163 -25.46 14.19 15.22
N LYS A 164 -24.45 14.15 14.35
CA LYS A 164 -23.93 15.31 13.60
C LYS A 164 -24.29 15.14 12.12
N PRO A 165 -25.53 15.45 11.72
CA PRO A 165 -25.99 15.15 10.38
C PRO A 165 -25.14 15.87 9.33
N ALA A 166 -24.65 15.10 8.36
CA ALA A 166 -23.84 15.59 7.26
C ALA A 166 -24.27 14.86 5.99
N SER A 167 -24.42 15.59 4.88
CA SER A 167 -24.74 14.97 3.60
C SER A 167 -23.53 14.22 3.06
N LEU A 168 -23.78 13.11 2.35
CA LEU A 168 -22.73 12.35 1.66
C LEU A 168 -21.89 13.25 0.74
N TRP A 169 -22.57 14.18 0.06
CA TRP A 169 -21.92 15.16 -0.82
C TRP A 169 -20.99 16.11 -0.05
N ALA A 170 -21.40 16.64 1.11
CA ALA A 170 -20.55 17.53 1.89
C ALA A 170 -19.28 16.81 2.37
N ILE A 171 -19.40 15.54 2.78
CA ILE A 171 -18.25 14.72 3.16
C ILE A 171 -17.36 14.47 1.93
N ALA A 172 -17.93 14.04 0.80
CA ALA A 172 -17.18 13.78 -0.42
C ALA A 172 -16.44 15.03 -0.93
N ALA A 173 -17.10 16.19 -0.92
CA ALA A 173 -16.51 17.47 -1.30
C ALA A 173 -15.35 17.86 -0.35
N GLY A 174 -15.53 17.70 0.96
CA GLY A 174 -14.46 17.94 1.93
C GLY A 174 -13.28 16.97 1.79
N MET A 175 -13.54 15.73 1.37
CA MET A 175 -12.51 14.74 1.05
C MET A 175 -11.81 15.00 -0.29
N GLY A 176 -12.33 15.91 -1.12
CA GLY A 176 -11.76 16.23 -2.43
C GLY A 176 -10.30 16.68 -2.35
N VAL A 177 -9.90 17.43 -1.32
CA VAL A 177 -8.50 17.86 -1.14
C VAL A 177 -7.59 16.67 -0.88
N PHE A 178 -8.03 15.71 -0.06
CA PHE A 178 -7.29 14.48 0.22
C PHE A 178 -7.17 13.61 -1.03
N PHE A 179 -8.27 13.49 -1.78
CA PHE A 179 -8.31 12.71 -3.02
C PHE A 179 -7.32 13.27 -4.05
N VAL A 180 -7.34 14.59 -4.29
CA VAL A 180 -6.38 15.25 -5.19
C VAL A 180 -4.95 15.02 -4.71
N LYS A 181 -4.69 15.18 -3.41
CA LYS A 181 -3.38 14.92 -2.81
C LYS A 181 -2.93 13.47 -3.03
N ASP A 182 -3.82 12.49 -2.91
CA ASP A 182 -3.49 11.07 -3.06
C ASP A 182 -3.24 10.70 -4.51
N VAL A 183 -4.03 11.23 -5.46
CA VAL A 183 -3.79 11.07 -6.90
C VAL A 183 -2.41 11.63 -7.27
N LEU A 184 -2.09 12.86 -6.82
CA LEU A 184 -0.78 13.46 -7.09
C LEU A 184 0.35 12.64 -6.48
N GLN A 185 0.19 12.17 -5.24
CA GLN A 185 1.19 11.34 -4.57
C GLN A 185 1.40 10.00 -5.29
N ASN A 186 0.32 9.33 -5.69
CA ASN A 186 0.37 8.08 -6.44
C ASN A 186 1.02 8.28 -7.81
N ALA A 187 0.70 9.38 -8.51
CA ALA A 187 1.33 9.73 -9.78
C ALA A 187 2.85 9.94 -9.62
N VAL A 188 3.27 10.76 -8.65
CA VAL A 188 4.69 11.05 -8.42
C VAL A 188 5.45 9.77 -8.06
N LEU A 189 4.95 8.99 -7.09
CA LEU A 189 5.66 7.80 -6.62
C LEU A 189 5.58 6.64 -7.62
N GLY A 190 4.45 6.47 -8.29
CA GLY A 190 4.26 5.46 -9.35
C GLY A 190 5.15 5.72 -10.56
N LEU A 191 5.30 6.99 -10.97
CA LEU A 191 6.19 7.37 -12.07
C LEU A 191 7.67 7.35 -11.66
N ALA A 192 8.00 7.80 -10.43
CA ALA A 192 9.37 7.77 -9.91
C ALA A 192 9.90 6.35 -9.66
N PHE A 193 9.02 5.37 -9.50
CA PHE A 193 9.41 3.97 -9.40
C PHE A 193 10.18 3.47 -10.64
N LEU A 194 9.91 4.04 -11.82
CA LEU A 194 10.58 3.64 -13.06
C LEU A 194 12.08 3.91 -13.08
N PRO A 195 12.54 5.17 -12.95
CA PRO A 195 13.96 5.45 -12.92
C PRO A 195 14.63 4.79 -11.73
N LEU A 196 13.94 4.61 -10.59
CA LEU A 196 14.48 3.96 -9.41
C LEU A 196 14.72 2.45 -9.62
N ARG A 197 13.77 1.75 -10.26
CA ARG A 197 13.93 0.34 -10.61
C ARG A 197 15.10 0.14 -11.57
N ASP A 198 15.20 1.01 -12.57
CA ASP A 198 16.26 0.91 -13.56
C ASP A 198 17.61 1.31 -12.98
N ALA A 199 17.66 2.32 -12.10
CA ALA A 199 18.84 2.69 -11.35
C ALA A 199 19.27 1.57 -10.39
N TYR A 200 18.34 0.95 -9.67
CA TYR A 200 18.62 -0.20 -8.81
C TYR A 200 19.13 -1.40 -9.60
N ARG A 201 18.51 -1.73 -10.75
CA ARG A 201 19.01 -2.79 -11.64
C ARG A 201 20.42 -2.50 -12.17
N ARG A 202 20.76 -1.23 -12.40
CA ARG A 202 22.10 -0.81 -12.85
C ARG A 202 23.12 -0.74 -11.71
N ALA A 203 22.70 -0.30 -10.52
CA ALA A 203 23.55 -0.10 -9.33
C ALA A 203 23.71 -1.37 -8.49
N ALA A 204 22.80 -2.34 -8.63
CA ALA A 204 23.02 -3.72 -8.22
C ALA A 204 24.07 -4.35 -9.15
N PHE A 205 25.32 -3.91 -8.96
CA PHE A 205 26.53 -4.71 -9.11
C PHE A 205 26.19 -6.12 -8.68
N SER A 206 26.33 -7.14 -9.52
CA SER A 206 25.92 -8.51 -9.21
C SER A 206 26.85 -9.14 -8.16
N PRO A 207 26.52 -9.14 -6.84
CA PRO A 207 27.41 -9.72 -5.84
C PRO A 207 27.07 -11.20 -5.63
N THR A 208 25.91 -11.64 -6.13
CA THR A 208 25.39 -13.01 -6.01
C THR A 208 26.00 -13.96 -7.04
N GLN A 209 26.96 -13.53 -7.86
CA GLN A 209 27.75 -14.46 -8.68
C GLN A 209 29.10 -14.82 -8.03
N GLU A 210 29.67 -13.98 -7.16
CA GLU A 210 30.94 -14.28 -6.49
C GLU A 210 30.80 -15.08 -5.19
N ILE A 211 29.68 -14.94 -4.46
CA ILE A 211 29.44 -15.69 -3.22
C ILE A 211 29.18 -17.19 -3.48
N TRP A 212 28.83 -17.57 -4.71
CA TRP A 212 28.49 -18.96 -5.07
C TRP A 212 29.49 -19.64 -6.02
N THR A 213 30.66 -19.04 -6.29
CA THR A 213 31.62 -19.59 -7.29
C THR A 213 33.00 -19.95 -6.75
N THR A 214 33.25 -19.86 -5.43
CA THR A 214 34.60 -20.12 -4.88
C THR A 214 34.75 -21.34 -3.98
N ASP A 215 33.77 -22.26 -3.93
CA ASP A 215 33.89 -23.44 -3.05
C ASP A 215 33.27 -24.71 -3.64
N ASP A 216 33.78 -25.20 -4.77
CA ASP A 216 33.47 -26.58 -5.22
C ASP A 216 34.50 -27.20 -6.19
N ARG A 217 35.77 -26.74 -6.15
CA ARG A 217 36.82 -27.21 -7.08
C ARG A 217 38.16 -27.58 -6.44
N ARG A 218 38.20 -27.97 -5.16
CA ARG A 218 39.44 -28.43 -4.52
C ARG A 218 39.46 -29.83 -3.91
N ASP A 219 38.39 -30.61 -4.02
CA ASP A 219 38.34 -31.93 -3.36
C ASP A 219 38.25 -33.12 -4.35
N GLY A 220 38.85 -32.99 -5.54
CA GLY A 220 38.74 -34.01 -6.60
C GLY A 220 40.04 -34.51 -7.25
N GLU A 221 41.22 -34.04 -6.84
CA GLU A 221 42.47 -34.40 -7.54
C GLU A 221 43.65 -34.61 -6.59
N LYS A 222 43.50 -35.58 -5.68
CA LYS A 222 44.62 -36.33 -5.08
C LYS A 222 44.20 -37.78 -4.85
N ALA A 223 44.30 -38.59 -5.89
CA ALA A 223 44.39 -40.04 -5.82
C ALA A 223 45.41 -40.50 -6.86
#